data_AF-A0A2R7MLU0-F1
#
_entry.id   AF-A0A2R7MLU0-F1
#
_cell.length_a   1.000
_cell.length_b   1.000
_cell.length_c   1.000
_cell.angle_alpha   90.00
_cell.angle_beta   90.00
_cell.angle_gamma   90.00
#
_symmetry.space_group_name_H-M   'P 1'
#
loop_
_entity.id
_entity.type
_entity.pdbx_description
1 polymer ?
#
loop_
_entity_poly.entity_id
_entity_poly.type
_entity_poly.pdbx_seq_one_letter_code
_entity_poly.pdbx_strand_id
1 'polypeptide(L)'
;MPTTATAARSSSQRRRKTTSSRRDDEAPVIPILARKVREVEAKAQRGKLGPTNRVKFQVIAFLVREERARVKADTEITDAARAELLKRLDGVATILAKTAARDTSLIQLLEVDAATSPVARRMRRDWLLESGAELPADELIITDNTPKVAPVVPAALAEKQVVPASIEARQMANPFLAPDLT
;
A
#
# COMPACT_ATOMS: atom_id res chain seq x y z
N MET A 1 -45.65 23.64 49.87
CA MET A 1 -45.46 22.24 50.30
C MET A 1 -45.59 21.35 49.07
N PRO A 2 -44.72 20.34 48.90
CA PRO A 2 -43.70 20.36 47.84
C PRO A 2 -44.05 19.57 46.56
N THR A 3 -43.62 20.13 45.43
CA THR A 3 -43.45 19.46 44.13
C THR A 3 -42.26 18.50 44.20
N THR A 4 -42.52 17.19 44.06
CA THR A 4 -41.47 16.16 43.97
C THR A 4 -41.29 15.74 42.52
N ALA A 5 -40.20 16.22 41.90
CA ALA A 5 -39.75 15.77 40.59
C ALA A 5 -38.93 14.47 40.76
N THR A 6 -39.50 13.34 40.35
CA THR A 6 -38.80 12.06 40.25
C THR A 6 -37.86 12.09 39.04
N ALA A 7 -36.58 12.35 39.29
CA ALA A 7 -35.53 12.17 38.30
C ALA A 7 -35.26 10.67 38.08
N ALA A 8 -35.86 10.11 37.04
CA ALA A 8 -35.55 8.76 36.55
C ALA A 8 -34.10 8.74 36.02
N ARG A 9 -33.21 8.13 36.80
CA ARG A 9 -31.82 7.89 36.40
C ARG A 9 -31.79 6.71 35.43
N SER A 10 -31.90 7.00 34.13
CA SER A 10 -31.64 6.02 33.08
C SER A 10 -30.13 5.76 32.99
N SER A 11 -29.66 4.79 33.78
CA SER A 11 -28.34 4.18 33.61
C SER A 11 -28.34 3.41 32.28
N SER A 12 -28.07 4.12 31.19
CA SER A 12 -27.81 3.52 29.89
C SER A 12 -26.60 2.62 30.02
N GLN A 13 -26.89 1.33 30.15
CA GLN A 13 -25.94 0.24 30.26
C GLN A 13 -25.20 0.15 28.92
N ARG A 14 -24.15 0.95 28.80
CA ARG A 14 -23.20 0.94 27.69
C ARG A 14 -22.40 -0.35 27.78
N ARG A 15 -23.02 -1.46 27.37
CA ARG A 15 -22.36 -2.74 27.09
C ARG A 15 -21.37 -2.49 25.97
N ARG A 16 -20.16 -2.04 26.33
CA ARG A 16 -18.99 -2.07 25.46
C ARG A 16 -18.75 -3.53 25.11
N LYS A 17 -19.10 -3.88 23.87
CA LYS A 17 -18.81 -5.17 23.24
C LYS A 17 -17.30 -5.25 22.99
N THR A 18 -16.51 -5.54 24.04
CA THR A 18 -15.05 -5.74 23.97
C THR A 18 -14.73 -7.21 23.72
N THR A 19 -15.25 -7.78 22.63
CA THR A 19 -15.03 -9.21 22.30
C THR A 19 -14.59 -9.46 20.84
N SER A 20 -14.33 -8.43 20.03
CA SER A 20 -13.81 -8.61 18.66
C SER A 20 -12.31 -8.82 18.60
N SER A 21 -11.55 -8.30 19.58
CA SER A 21 -10.09 -8.14 19.48
C SER A 21 -9.27 -9.44 19.54
N ARG A 22 -9.90 -10.62 19.56
CA ARG A 22 -9.21 -11.93 19.53
C ARG A 22 -9.50 -12.74 18.25
N ARG A 23 -10.42 -12.27 17.40
CA ARG A 23 -10.69 -12.85 16.06
C ARG A 23 -10.09 -12.02 14.93
N ASP A 24 -9.37 -10.96 15.29
CA ASP A 24 -8.77 -10.00 14.36
C ASP A 24 -7.26 -10.25 14.17
N ASP A 25 -6.67 -11.23 14.86
CA ASP A 25 -5.23 -11.53 14.82
C ASP A 25 -4.79 -12.32 13.59
N GLU A 26 -5.68 -13.08 12.94
CA GLU A 26 -5.31 -13.96 11.81
C GLU A 26 -5.09 -13.20 10.49
N ALA A 27 -5.54 -11.94 10.40
CA ALA A 27 -5.35 -11.09 9.23
C ALA A 27 -5.29 -9.59 9.59
N PRO A 28 -4.17 -9.12 10.17
CA PRO A 28 -3.98 -7.73 10.62
C PRO A 28 -4.24 -6.67 9.53
N VAL A 29 -4.09 -7.05 8.26
CA VAL A 29 -4.22 -6.15 7.09
C VAL A 29 -5.67 -5.77 6.79
N ILE A 30 -6.65 -6.66 7.07
CA ILE A 30 -8.05 -6.47 6.66
C ILE A 30 -8.70 -5.21 7.27
N PRO A 31 -8.56 -4.92 8.58
CA PRO A 31 -9.13 -3.71 9.18
C PRO A 31 -8.62 -2.41 8.53
N ILE A 32 -7.33 -2.37 8.17
CA ILE A 32 -6.74 -1.21 7.51
C ILE A 32 -7.30 -1.07 6.10
N LEU A 33 -7.33 -2.15 5.31
CA LEU A 33 -7.93 -2.13 3.98
C LEU A 33 -9.39 -1.68 4.01
N ALA A 34 -10.16 -2.18 4.97
CA ALA A 34 -11.56 -1.79 5.16
C ALA A 34 -11.71 -0.29 5.46
N ARG A 35 -10.84 0.29 6.29
CA ARG A 35 -10.86 1.73 6.56
C ARG A 35 -10.48 2.54 5.32
N LYS A 36 -9.35 2.21 4.67
CA LYS A 36 -8.84 2.97 3.52
C LYS A 36 -9.79 2.87 2.31
N VAL A 37 -10.43 1.71 2.07
CA VAL A 37 -11.39 1.57 0.96
C VAL A 37 -12.63 2.43 1.18
N ARG A 38 -13.11 2.56 2.42
CA ARG A 38 -14.25 3.42 2.76
C ARG A 38 -13.91 4.90 2.60
N GLU A 39 -12.70 5.31 2.96
CA GLU A 39 -12.21 6.68 2.69
C GLU A 39 -12.19 6.97 1.18
N VAL A 40 -11.71 6.03 0.36
CA VAL A 40 -11.71 6.16 -1.11
C VAL A 40 -13.12 6.17 -1.68
N GLU A 41 -14.02 5.29 -1.22
CA GLU A 41 -15.43 5.27 -1.63
C GLU A 41 -16.09 6.62 -1.33
N ALA A 42 -15.91 7.15 -0.12
CA ALA A 42 -16.48 8.44 0.28
C ALA A 42 -15.98 9.60 -0.60
N LYS A 43 -14.72 9.54 -1.07
CA LYS A 43 -14.18 10.52 -2.02
C LYS A 43 -14.75 10.33 -3.42
N ALA A 44 -14.87 9.09 -3.89
CA ALA A 44 -15.47 8.76 -5.19
C ALA A 44 -16.96 9.12 -5.26
N GLN A 45 -17.66 9.12 -4.13
CA GLN A 45 -19.05 9.58 -4.06
C GLN A 45 -19.18 11.09 -4.37
N ARG A 46 -18.16 11.89 -4.06
CA ARG A 46 -18.16 13.35 -4.30
C ARG A 46 -17.76 13.74 -5.72
N GLY A 47 -17.21 12.81 -6.50
CA GLY A 47 -16.74 13.06 -7.87
C GLY A 47 -15.58 12.14 -8.25
N LYS A 48 -14.93 12.45 -9.37
CA LYS A 48 -13.77 11.68 -9.85
C LYS A 48 -12.63 11.68 -8.84
N LEU A 49 -11.91 10.56 -8.74
CA LEU A 49 -10.81 10.45 -7.80
C LEU A 49 -9.59 11.27 -8.26
N GLY A 50 -9.09 12.11 -7.37
CA GLY A 50 -7.80 12.80 -7.58
C GLY A 50 -6.61 11.84 -7.55
N PRO A 51 -5.43 12.27 -8.04
CA PRO A 51 -4.25 11.40 -8.24
C PRO A 51 -3.87 10.58 -7.00
N THR A 52 -3.83 11.19 -5.82
CA THR A 52 -3.50 10.48 -4.57
C THR A 52 -4.49 9.37 -4.24
N ASN A 53 -5.79 9.59 -4.46
CA ASN A 53 -6.80 8.58 -4.15
C ASN A 53 -6.83 7.46 -5.21
N ARG A 54 -6.43 7.75 -6.46
CA ARG A 54 -6.22 6.74 -7.49
C ARG A 54 -5.08 5.80 -7.11
N VAL A 55 -3.98 6.34 -6.59
CA VAL A 55 -2.87 5.52 -6.05
C VAL A 55 -3.33 4.69 -4.84
N LYS A 56 -4.11 5.26 -3.91
CA LYS A 56 -4.70 4.50 -2.79
C LYS A 56 -5.57 3.36 -3.29
N PHE A 57 -6.44 3.64 -4.25
CA PHE A 57 -7.31 2.65 -4.87
C PHE A 57 -6.51 1.48 -5.47
N GLN A 58 -5.45 1.78 -6.22
CA GLN A 58 -4.56 0.79 -6.82
C GLN A 58 -3.87 -0.09 -5.76
N VAL A 59 -3.33 0.52 -4.71
CA VAL A 59 -2.65 -0.23 -3.63
C VAL A 59 -3.63 -1.15 -2.88
N ILE A 60 -4.85 -0.68 -2.58
CA ILE A 60 -5.88 -1.53 -1.95
C ILE A 60 -6.21 -2.71 -2.88
N ALA A 61 -6.35 -2.48 -4.19
CA ALA A 61 -6.66 -3.53 -5.14
C ALA A 61 -5.57 -4.61 -5.21
N PHE A 62 -4.29 -4.22 -5.18
CA PHE A 62 -3.19 -5.19 -5.12
C PHE A 62 -3.18 -5.99 -3.83
N LEU A 63 -3.26 -5.31 -2.67
CA LEU A 63 -3.26 -5.97 -1.36
C LEU A 63 -4.43 -6.95 -1.21
N VAL A 64 -5.63 -6.60 -1.67
CA VAL A 64 -6.79 -7.52 -1.60
C VAL A 64 -6.55 -8.80 -2.41
N ARG A 65 -5.92 -8.72 -3.59
CA ARG A 65 -5.62 -9.89 -4.43
C ARG A 65 -4.56 -10.77 -3.79
N GLU A 66 -3.51 -10.16 -3.23
CA GLU A 66 -2.43 -10.87 -2.57
C GLU A 66 -2.89 -11.56 -1.30
N GLU A 67 -3.62 -10.85 -0.43
CA GLU A 67 -4.19 -11.45 0.77
C GLU A 67 -5.15 -12.59 0.43
N ARG A 68 -5.95 -12.42 -0.63
CA ARG A 68 -6.81 -13.52 -1.11
C ARG A 68 -6.00 -14.73 -1.59
N ALA A 69 -4.87 -14.50 -2.24
CA ALA A 69 -3.97 -15.57 -2.68
C ALA A 69 -3.27 -16.23 -1.49
N ARG A 70 -2.77 -15.46 -0.51
CA ARG A 70 -2.17 -15.93 0.74
C ARG A 70 -3.14 -16.81 1.52
N VAL A 71 -4.33 -16.31 1.82
CA VAL A 71 -5.39 -17.05 2.54
C VAL A 71 -5.82 -18.32 1.79
N LYS A 72 -5.73 -18.37 0.46
CA LYS A 72 -6.03 -19.59 -0.32
C LYS A 72 -4.87 -20.59 -0.35
N ALA A 73 -3.63 -20.13 -0.32
CA ALA A 73 -2.44 -20.97 -0.37
C ALA A 73 -2.07 -21.54 1.01
N ASP A 74 -2.42 -20.83 2.09
CA ASP A 74 -2.16 -21.26 3.45
C ASP A 74 -2.91 -22.56 3.77
N THR A 75 -2.22 -23.57 4.31
CA THR A 75 -2.80 -24.87 4.68
C THR A 75 -2.99 -25.04 6.18
N GLU A 76 -2.48 -24.11 6.99
CA GLU A 76 -2.56 -24.18 8.45
C GLU A 76 -3.88 -23.60 8.98
N ILE A 77 -4.52 -22.72 8.20
CA ILE A 77 -5.82 -22.11 8.50
C ILE A 77 -6.94 -23.14 8.33
N THR A 78 -7.82 -23.25 9.33
CA THR A 78 -9.02 -24.08 9.27
C THR A 78 -9.98 -23.61 8.17
N ASP A 79 -10.72 -24.52 7.54
CA ASP A 79 -11.67 -24.16 6.46
C ASP A 79 -12.71 -23.11 6.88
N ALA A 80 -13.17 -23.16 8.14
CA ALA A 80 -14.10 -22.19 8.69
C ALA A 80 -13.47 -20.79 8.81
N ALA A 81 -12.25 -20.69 9.32
CA ALA A 81 -11.52 -19.42 9.42
C ALA A 81 -11.18 -18.86 8.02
N ARG A 82 -10.73 -19.71 7.10
CA ARG A 82 -10.47 -19.35 5.70
C ARG A 82 -11.71 -18.74 5.04
N ALA A 83 -12.87 -19.37 5.21
CA ALA A 83 -14.13 -18.87 4.65
C ALA A 83 -14.51 -17.50 5.24
N GLU A 84 -14.29 -17.28 6.55
CA GLU A 84 -14.54 -16.00 7.19
C GLU A 84 -13.60 -14.89 6.66
N LEU A 85 -12.30 -15.18 6.53
CA LEU A 85 -11.30 -14.26 6.00
C LEU A 85 -11.60 -13.88 4.54
N LEU A 86 -11.89 -14.87 3.68
CA LEU A 86 -12.26 -14.65 2.29
C LEU A 86 -13.52 -13.78 2.18
N LYS A 87 -14.53 -14.03 3.03
CA LYS A 87 -15.75 -13.22 3.06
C LYS A 87 -15.49 -11.76 3.44
N ARG A 88 -14.58 -11.51 4.40
CA ARG A 88 -14.18 -10.16 4.78
C ARG A 88 -13.45 -9.45 3.63
N LEU A 89 -12.53 -10.14 2.95
CA LEU A 89 -11.82 -9.62 1.76
C LEU A 89 -12.77 -9.35 0.60
N ASP A 90 -13.75 -10.22 0.35
CA ASP A 90 -14.79 -10.02 -0.67
C ASP A 90 -15.67 -8.80 -0.35
N GLY A 91 -15.89 -8.48 0.94
CA GLY A 91 -16.52 -7.23 1.36
C GLY A 91 -15.75 -5.98 0.93
N VAL A 92 -14.42 -5.99 1.07
CA VAL A 92 -13.54 -4.90 0.59
C VAL A 92 -13.56 -4.84 -0.94
N ALA A 93 -13.46 -5.99 -1.61
CA ALA A 93 -13.50 -6.10 -3.07
C ALA A 93 -14.82 -5.56 -3.66
N THR A 94 -15.94 -5.80 -2.99
CA THR A 94 -17.26 -5.29 -3.39
C THR A 94 -17.30 -3.76 -3.38
N ILE A 95 -16.69 -3.12 -2.37
CA ILE A 95 -16.61 -1.67 -2.29
C ILE A 95 -15.69 -1.11 -3.38
N LEU A 96 -14.55 -1.76 -3.64
CA LEU A 96 -13.66 -1.41 -4.75
C LEU A 96 -14.40 -1.49 -6.09
N ALA A 97 -15.15 -2.57 -6.33
CA ALA A 97 -15.92 -2.76 -7.55
C ALA A 97 -16.99 -1.67 -7.72
N LYS A 98 -17.74 -1.36 -6.66
CA LYS A 98 -18.71 -0.26 -6.66
C LYS A 98 -18.06 1.10 -6.94
N THR A 99 -16.85 1.31 -6.44
CA THR A 99 -16.07 2.52 -6.67
C THR A 99 -15.61 2.61 -8.13
N ALA A 100 -15.10 1.51 -8.70
CA ALA A 100 -14.68 1.43 -10.11
C ALA A 100 -15.85 1.57 -11.08
N ALA A 101 -17.04 1.06 -10.73
CA ALA A 101 -18.25 1.24 -11.52
C ALA A 101 -18.70 2.71 -11.59
N ARG A 102 -18.37 3.50 -10.55
CA ARG A 102 -18.72 4.93 -10.48
C ARG A 102 -17.69 5.83 -11.17
N ASP A 103 -16.42 5.46 -11.11
CA ASP A 103 -15.32 6.12 -11.83
C ASP A 103 -14.61 5.09 -12.72
N THR A 104 -15.09 4.97 -13.96
CA THR A 104 -14.60 3.97 -14.93
C THR A 104 -13.13 4.18 -15.32
N SER A 105 -12.57 5.36 -15.05
CA SER A 105 -11.13 5.63 -15.23
C SER A 105 -10.23 4.83 -14.28
N LEU A 106 -10.82 4.18 -13.27
CA LEU A 106 -10.14 3.31 -12.31
C LEU A 106 -9.99 1.88 -12.80
N ILE A 107 -10.76 1.46 -13.81
CA ILE A 107 -10.73 0.08 -14.32
C ILE A 107 -9.33 -0.25 -14.86
N GLN A 108 -8.69 0.70 -15.54
CA GLN A 108 -7.31 0.58 -16.02
C GLN A 108 -6.28 0.35 -14.89
N LEU A 109 -6.57 0.83 -13.68
CA LEU A 109 -5.69 0.65 -12.52
C LEU A 109 -5.87 -0.70 -11.82
N LEU A 110 -6.89 -1.47 -12.21
CA LEU A 110 -7.16 -2.81 -11.68
C LEU A 110 -6.48 -3.92 -12.49
N GLU A 111 -5.94 -3.59 -13.65
CA GLU A 111 -5.22 -4.53 -14.52
C GLU A 111 -3.91 -4.98 -13.88
N VAL A 112 -3.56 -6.25 -14.11
CA VAL A 112 -2.42 -6.92 -13.44
C VAL A 112 -1.08 -6.30 -13.83
N ASP A 113 -0.97 -5.75 -15.05
CA ASP A 113 0.25 -5.15 -15.59
C ASP A 113 0.35 -3.63 -15.36
N ALA A 114 -0.56 -3.05 -14.58
CA ALA A 114 -0.50 -1.63 -14.26
C ALA A 114 0.74 -1.34 -13.40
N ALA A 115 1.81 -0.85 -14.03
CA ALA A 115 3.09 -0.57 -13.38
C ALA A 115 2.91 0.20 -12.07
N THR A 116 3.33 -0.41 -10.97
CA THR A 116 3.22 0.18 -9.63
C THR A 116 4.21 1.32 -9.49
N SER A 117 3.69 2.55 -9.38
CA SER A 117 4.53 3.72 -9.17
C SER A 117 5.40 3.60 -7.90
N PRO A 118 6.56 4.27 -7.81
CA PRO A 118 7.37 4.27 -6.60
C PRO A 118 6.60 4.72 -5.34
N VAL A 119 5.65 5.64 -5.49
CA VAL A 119 4.77 6.11 -4.40
C VAL A 119 3.82 5.01 -3.94
N ALA A 120 3.26 4.23 -4.88
CA ALA A 120 2.42 3.08 -4.56
C ALA A 120 3.20 1.99 -3.81
N ARG A 121 4.45 1.71 -4.20
CA ARG A 121 5.34 0.76 -3.50
C ARG A 121 5.58 1.18 -2.04
N ARG A 122 5.92 2.45 -1.81
CA ARG A 122 6.12 3.00 -0.45
C ARG A 122 4.84 2.91 0.38
N MET A 123 3.71 3.33 -0.18
CA MET A 123 2.44 3.33 0.55
C MET A 123 1.95 1.92 0.90
N ARG A 124 2.17 0.94 0.01
CA ARG A 124 1.91 -0.48 0.31
C ARG A 124 2.71 -0.93 1.53
N ARG A 125 4.03 -0.68 1.52
CA ARG A 125 4.92 -1.02 2.63
C ARG A 125 4.44 -0.36 3.93
N ASP A 126 4.14 0.93 3.90
CA ASP A 126 3.72 1.66 5.09
C ASP A 126 2.43 1.10 5.69
N TRP A 127 1.47 0.64 4.86
CA TRP A 127 0.23 0.01 5.35
C TRP A 127 0.43 -1.41 5.85
N LEU A 128 1.34 -2.18 5.25
CA LEU A 128 1.72 -3.48 5.76
C LEU A 128 2.40 -3.35 7.13
N LEU A 129 3.27 -2.35 7.31
CA LEU A 129 3.84 -2.01 8.62
C LEU A 129 2.78 -1.53 9.62
N GLU A 130 1.85 -0.66 9.21
CA GLU A 130 0.73 -0.18 10.05
C GLU A 130 -0.15 -1.34 10.53
N SER A 131 -0.27 -2.40 9.74
CA SER A 131 -1.09 -3.57 10.08
C SER A 131 -0.46 -4.44 11.17
N GLY A 132 0.86 -4.39 11.34
CA GLY A 132 1.57 -5.32 12.21
C GLY A 132 1.67 -6.74 11.65
N ALA A 133 1.38 -6.94 10.35
CA ALA A 133 1.72 -8.16 9.66
C ALA A 133 3.25 -8.33 9.62
N GLU A 134 3.78 -9.49 9.99
CA GLU A 134 5.19 -9.81 9.72
C GLU A 134 5.37 -9.95 8.20
N LEU A 135 6.09 -9.01 7.59
CA LEU A 135 6.45 -9.12 6.18
C LEU A 135 7.64 -10.07 6.03
N PRO A 136 7.63 -11.01 5.07
CA PRO A 136 8.86 -11.68 4.66
C PRO A 136 9.85 -10.65 4.09
N ALA A 137 11.15 -10.88 4.32
CA ALA A 137 12.23 -9.93 4.06
C ALA A 137 12.28 -9.35 2.62
N ASP A 138 11.70 -10.06 1.65
CA ASP A 138 11.66 -9.66 0.24
C ASP A 138 10.78 -8.42 -0.05
N GLU A 139 9.83 -8.08 0.83
CA GLU A 139 8.98 -6.88 0.70
C GLU A 139 9.58 -5.62 1.40
N LEU A 140 10.66 -5.79 2.17
CA LEU A 140 11.36 -4.69 2.88
C LEU A 140 12.45 -4.02 2.03
N ILE A 141 12.92 -4.69 0.97
CA ILE A 141 14.02 -4.21 0.14
C ILE A 141 13.40 -3.45 -1.05
N ILE A 142 13.22 -2.14 -0.89
CA ILE A 142 13.24 -1.25 -2.07
C ILE A 142 14.70 -1.22 -2.53
N THR A 143 15.16 -2.27 -3.19
CA THR A 143 16.25 -2.12 -4.14
C THR A 143 15.64 -1.36 -5.29
N ASP A 144 15.70 -0.03 -5.21
CA ASP A 144 15.79 0.85 -6.37
C ASP A 144 17.15 0.59 -7.08
N ASN A 145 17.56 -0.68 -7.20
CA ASN A 145 18.47 -1.09 -8.22
C ASN A 145 17.60 -1.23 -9.46
N THR A 146 17.21 -0.08 -10.02
CA THR A 146 17.03 -0.05 -11.47
C THR A 146 18.35 -0.59 -11.99
N PRO A 147 18.43 -1.78 -12.62
CA PRO A 147 19.69 -2.21 -13.19
C PRO A 147 20.11 -1.05 -14.08
N LYS A 148 21.26 -0.44 -13.74
CA LYS A 148 21.84 0.62 -14.55
C LYS A 148 21.95 -0.01 -15.93
N VAL A 149 21.02 0.32 -16.82
CA VAL A 149 20.97 -0.25 -18.16
C VAL A 149 22.33 0.11 -18.72
N ALA A 150 23.20 -0.88 -18.82
CA ALA A 150 24.50 -0.69 -19.42
C ALA A 150 24.20 -0.07 -20.78
N PRO A 151 24.82 1.08 -21.13
CA PRO A 151 24.52 1.73 -22.39
C PRO A 151 24.71 0.68 -23.49
N VAL A 152 23.65 0.46 -24.26
CA VAL A 152 23.60 -0.52 -25.36
C VAL A 152 24.40 0.06 -26.51
N VAL A 153 25.70 0.25 -26.30
CA VAL A 153 26.63 0.57 -27.37
C VAL A 153 27.05 -0.78 -27.94
N PRO A 154 26.74 -1.07 -29.22
CA PRO A 154 27.29 -2.23 -29.91
C PRO A 154 28.82 -2.22 -29.76
N ALA A 155 29.43 -3.37 -29.50
CA ALA A 155 30.89 -3.47 -29.25
C ALA A 155 31.73 -2.75 -30.34
N ALA A 156 31.28 -2.80 -31.60
CA ALA A 156 31.90 -2.12 -32.73
C ALA A 156 31.94 -0.58 -32.65
N LEU A 157 31.02 0.04 -31.90
CA LEU A 157 30.99 1.49 -31.66
C LEU A 157 31.74 1.87 -30.36
N ALA A 158 31.80 0.96 -29.39
CA ALA A 158 32.55 1.16 -28.14
C ALA A 158 34.07 1.22 -28.40
N GLU A 159 34.59 0.41 -29.34
CA GLU A 159 36.02 0.40 -29.71
C GLU A 159 36.50 1.71 -30.36
N LYS A 160 35.59 2.48 -30.98
CA LYS A 160 35.89 3.76 -31.63
C LYS A 160 35.60 4.96 -30.73
N GLN A 161 35.11 4.73 -29.52
CA GLN A 161 34.75 5.78 -28.60
C GLN A 161 36.01 6.31 -27.91
N VAL A 162 36.44 7.51 -28.28
CA VAL A 162 37.54 8.21 -27.63
C VAL A 162 36.97 9.09 -26.51
N VAL A 163 37.41 8.86 -25.27
CA VAL A 163 37.12 9.77 -24.15
C VAL A 163 38.12 10.92 -24.21
N PRO A 164 37.68 12.19 -24.31
CA PRO A 164 38.61 13.32 -24.31
C PRO A 164 39.36 13.44 -22.97
N ALA A 165 40.66 13.71 -23.02
CA ALA A 165 41.52 13.83 -21.84
C ALA A 165 41.01 14.84 -20.79
N SER A 166 40.25 15.85 -21.22
CA SER A 166 39.62 16.84 -20.36
C SER A 166 38.62 16.25 -19.34
N ILE A 167 38.04 15.07 -19.63
CA ILE A 167 37.10 14.41 -18.72
C ILE A 167 37.84 13.79 -17.53
N GLU A 168 38.99 13.15 -17.75
CA GLU A 168 39.81 12.59 -16.68
C GLU A 168 40.33 13.70 -15.75
N ALA A 169 40.81 14.80 -16.34
CA ALA A 169 41.26 15.97 -15.59
C ALA A 169 40.14 16.58 -14.72
N ARG A 170 38.89 16.59 -15.21
CA ARG A 170 37.74 17.10 -14.46
C ARG A 170 37.25 16.12 -13.39
N GLN A 171 37.45 14.81 -13.56
CA GLN A 171 37.15 13.80 -12.53
C GLN A 171 38.15 13.84 -11.37
N MET A 172 39.42 14.14 -11.66
CA MET A 172 40.47 14.27 -10.64
C MET A 172 40.51 15.66 -9.99
N ALA A 173 39.80 16.65 -10.54
CA ALA A 173 39.66 17.95 -9.91
C ALA A 173 38.77 17.81 -8.68
N ASN A 174 39.32 18.12 -7.50
CA ASN A 174 38.60 18.23 -6.24
C ASN A 174 38.36 19.71 -5.90
N PRO A 175 37.40 20.39 -6.55
CA PRO A 175 37.23 21.85 -6.44
C PRO A 175 36.74 22.32 -5.06
N PHE A 176 36.36 21.40 -4.17
CA PHE A 176 35.86 21.71 -2.83
C PHE A 176 36.75 21.13 -1.71
N LEU A 177 37.95 20.64 -2.02
CA LEU A 177 38.93 20.26 -0.99
C LEU A 177 39.55 21.53 -0.40
N ALA A 178 39.66 21.58 0.93
CA ALA A 178 40.34 22.70 1.60
C ALA A 178 41.85 22.69 1.23
N PRO A 179 42.48 23.86 1.01
CA PRO A 179 43.90 23.94 0.69
C PRO A 179 44.75 23.46 1.88
N ASP A 180 45.77 22.65 1.58
CA ASP A 180 46.75 22.20 2.56
C ASP A 180 47.75 23.34 2.81
N LEU A 181 47.87 23.78 4.07
CA LEU A 181 48.64 24.97 4.48
C LEU A 181 49.89 24.59 5.28
N THR A 182 50.59 23.53 4.87
CA THR A 182 51.90 23.15 5.43
C THR A 182 53.06 23.90 4.81
#